data_AF-A0AA94HFV9-F1
#
_entry.id   AF-A0AA94HFV9-F1
#
_cell.length_a   1.000
_cell.length_b   1.000
_cell.length_c   1.000
_cell.angle_alpha   90.00
_cell.angle_beta   90.00
_cell.angle_gamma   90.00
#
_symmetry.space_group_name_H-M   'P 1'
#
loop_
_entity.id
_entity.type
_entity.pdbx_description
1 polymer ?
#
loop_
_entity_poly.entity_id
_entity_poly.type
_entity_poly.pdbx_seq_one_letter_code
_entity_poly.pdbx_strand_id
1 'polypeptide(L)'
;MNGGSAMKILTAGGIYVNTEHARHIELAGGFKIAGLVGSHSRHDVYIHTNFSTEETKITSAVKKSLRSQGVDPRYAGKVSAAYGRISKEGFESGSNLYETVKADVRFRKKLEAFDLFILTTDIAERDFRWLLAFANNHQIETHVFTCGEYSIRSGGDMVHVHPLYDTEAEDAERTPHPDYHARIDTIKDILTAGGVIERAPVERTFTEQPKTPLYDAGRFIAQIAALAAAAALIIGGAVFLLQKLSGPGEEYETDIDWQAPVDHGGCATVEECRDLGDRYLRELGEYVDIQDEPHVFIENRNRYDYITYAVDDDFELVNAEHENELPIGTEEEFMEIWERFTAIIPGERITSVSHFNLFSDGEGNTLAYVDIQPEGTTLGVDIRDNTNRASQYRTLIHEYGHIHSLPAEDFTEGCGGTELDCLKDGTLMAEYTERFWSQYGEKWIENKFKSDPEKEAFFNNNAGDFYVPYQALNPKEDFAVTFVAFITDRIPQGEGQLKDVKVRAFYEDPDLVALRVDILENLLAYEKERASDEA
;
A
#
# COMPACT_ATOMS: atom_id res chain seq x y z
N MET A 1 35.02 -4.90 52.18
CA MET A 1 34.12 -4.96 51.02
C MET A 1 34.61 -6.10 50.14
N ASN A 2 34.16 -7.32 50.39
CA ASN A 2 34.53 -8.46 49.56
C ASN A 2 33.78 -8.32 48.24
N GLY A 3 34.52 -8.06 47.16
CA GLY A 3 34.02 -8.00 45.80
C GLY A 3 33.61 -9.39 45.32
N GLY A 4 32.42 -9.84 45.72
CA GLY A 4 31.73 -10.95 45.06
C GLY A 4 31.27 -10.47 43.68
N SER A 5 31.52 -11.27 42.64
CA SER A 5 31.02 -11.01 41.30
C SER A 5 29.49 -10.86 41.34
N ALA A 6 28.94 -9.92 40.58
CA ALA A 6 27.49 -9.75 40.48
C ALA A 6 26.87 -11.02 39.84
N MET A 7 26.02 -11.71 40.60
CA MET A 7 25.24 -12.85 40.13
C MET A 7 24.08 -12.43 39.23
N LYS A 8 23.66 -13.34 38.35
CA LYS A 8 22.39 -13.31 37.64
C LYS A 8 21.37 -14.18 38.35
N ILE A 9 20.32 -13.54 38.86
CA ILE A 9 19.30 -14.18 39.69
C ILE A 9 17.98 -14.21 38.93
N LEU A 10 17.38 -15.40 38.78
CA LEU A 10 16.01 -15.55 38.30
C LEU A 10 15.09 -15.74 39.50
N THR A 11 14.18 -14.79 39.69
CA THR A 11 13.06 -14.97 40.62
C THR A 11 11.84 -15.47 39.85
N ALA A 12 10.99 -16.27 40.47
CA ALA A 12 9.70 -16.66 39.90
C ALA A 12 8.62 -16.54 40.97
N GLY A 13 7.56 -15.78 40.68
CA GLY A 13 6.46 -15.63 41.64
C GLY A 13 5.19 -14.96 41.12
N GLY A 14 4.09 -15.32 41.77
CA GLY A 14 2.74 -14.87 41.41
C GLY A 14 2.44 -13.43 41.83
N ILE A 15 1.46 -12.83 41.16
CA ILE A 15 0.93 -11.49 41.46
C ILE A 15 -0.54 -11.61 41.84
N TYR A 16 -0.89 -11.06 42.99
CA TYR A 16 -2.25 -10.98 43.50
C TYR A 16 -2.64 -9.53 43.81
N VAL A 17 -3.91 -9.19 43.62
CA VAL A 17 -4.52 -7.96 44.14
C VAL A 17 -5.23 -8.30 45.45
N ASN A 18 -4.84 -7.62 46.52
CA ASN A 18 -5.49 -7.73 47.82
C ASN A 18 -6.86 -7.03 47.77
N THR A 19 -7.93 -7.76 48.07
CA THR A 19 -9.30 -7.27 47.99
C THR A 19 -9.84 -6.68 49.30
N GLU A 20 -9.08 -6.70 50.39
CA GLU A 20 -9.52 -6.20 51.70
C GLU A 20 -9.64 -4.67 51.76
N HIS A 21 -8.87 -3.96 50.95
CA HIS A 21 -8.80 -2.50 50.96
C HIS A 21 -9.35 -1.89 49.67
N ALA A 22 -10.67 -1.66 49.60
CA ALA A 22 -11.32 -1.09 48.41
C ALA A 22 -10.86 0.33 48.00
N ARG A 23 -10.07 1.03 48.84
CA ARG A 23 -9.63 2.41 48.60
C ARG A 23 -8.29 2.55 47.87
N HIS A 24 -7.48 1.49 47.81
CA HIS A 24 -6.19 1.50 47.10
C HIS A 24 -5.85 0.09 46.62
N ILE A 25 -5.26 -0.01 45.43
CA ILE A 25 -4.80 -1.31 44.90
C ILE A 25 -3.55 -1.69 45.67
N GLU A 26 -3.68 -2.67 46.56
CA GLU A 26 -2.56 -3.30 47.25
C GLU A 26 -2.22 -4.63 46.55
N LEU A 27 -0.93 -4.85 46.30
CA LEU A 27 -0.46 -6.03 45.58
C LEU A 27 0.30 -6.97 46.51
N ALA A 28 0.05 -8.26 46.36
CA ALA A 28 0.54 -9.36 47.18
C ALA A 28 1.09 -10.51 46.30
N GLY A 29 1.72 -11.49 46.94
CA GLY A 29 2.29 -12.69 46.27
C GLY A 29 3.81 -12.72 46.20
N GLY A 30 4.32 -13.80 45.61
CA GLY A 30 5.73 -14.14 45.50
C GLY A 30 6.56 -13.14 44.69
N PHE A 31 5.95 -12.38 43.78
CA PHE A 31 6.66 -11.36 43.01
C PHE A 31 7.36 -10.29 43.89
N LYS A 32 6.89 -10.11 45.12
CA LYS A 32 7.50 -9.19 46.10
C LYS A 32 8.92 -9.60 46.49
N ILE A 33 9.24 -10.89 46.43
CA ILE A 33 10.59 -11.39 46.69
C ILE A 33 11.57 -10.83 45.65
N ALA A 34 11.16 -10.71 44.38
CA ALA A 34 11.98 -10.08 43.36
C ALA A 34 12.34 -8.63 43.71
N GLY A 35 11.33 -7.86 44.14
CA GLY A 35 11.52 -6.48 44.59
C GLY A 35 12.46 -6.38 45.80
N LEU A 36 12.35 -7.30 46.77
CA LEU A 36 13.26 -7.41 47.90
C LEU A 36 14.70 -7.66 47.42
N VAL A 37 14.91 -8.66 46.57
CA VAL A 37 16.26 -9.03 46.08
C VAL A 37 16.88 -7.89 45.27
N GLY A 38 16.13 -7.26 44.38
CA GLY A 38 16.65 -6.15 43.56
C GLY A 38 16.96 -4.89 44.36
N SER A 39 16.17 -4.59 45.40
CA SER A 39 16.36 -3.40 46.24
C SER A 39 17.43 -3.59 47.31
N HIS A 40 17.80 -4.82 47.63
CA HIS A 40 18.81 -5.15 48.64
C HIS A 40 20.09 -5.79 48.07
N SER A 41 20.26 -5.81 46.75
CA SER A 41 21.49 -6.29 46.13
C SER A 41 21.86 -5.49 44.88
N ARG A 42 23.12 -5.60 44.46
CA ARG A 42 23.62 -5.08 43.17
C ARG A 42 23.68 -6.19 42.10
N HIS A 43 22.99 -7.30 42.32
CA HIS A 43 22.89 -8.40 41.35
C HIS A 43 22.00 -8.03 40.15
N ASP A 44 22.15 -8.79 39.07
CA ASP A 44 21.29 -8.73 37.89
C ASP A 44 20.03 -9.58 38.17
N VAL A 45 18.96 -8.93 38.62
CA VAL A 45 17.73 -9.62 39.05
C VAL A 45 16.69 -9.62 37.94
N TYR A 46 16.19 -10.80 37.61
CA TYR A 46 15.13 -11.02 36.63
C TYR A 46 13.93 -11.66 37.30
N ILE A 47 12.74 -11.49 36.72
CA ILE A 47 11.52 -12.14 37.21
C ILE A 47 10.78 -12.89 36.10
N HIS A 48 10.40 -14.12 36.42
CA HIS A 48 9.36 -14.87 35.74
C HIS A 48 8.04 -14.74 36.50
N THR A 49 7.02 -14.19 35.84
CA THR A 49 5.66 -14.00 36.36
C THR A 49 4.72 -13.83 35.17
N ASN A 50 3.40 -13.86 35.39
CA ASN A 50 2.41 -13.66 34.34
C ASN A 50 1.77 -12.28 34.43
N PHE A 51 2.18 -11.37 33.54
CA PHE A 51 1.53 -10.06 33.45
C PHE A 51 0.17 -10.16 32.76
N SER A 52 -0.87 -9.67 33.43
CA SER A 52 -2.21 -9.55 32.88
C SER A 52 -2.26 -8.56 31.71
N THR A 53 -2.88 -8.97 30.59
CA THR A 53 -3.25 -8.07 29.50
C THR A 53 -4.63 -7.44 29.69
N GLU A 54 -5.43 -7.91 30.67
CA GLU A 54 -6.75 -7.36 31.02
C GLU A 54 -6.61 -6.19 32.01
N GLU A 55 -5.57 -6.21 32.87
CA GLU A 55 -5.36 -5.21 33.92
C GLU A 55 -4.13 -4.31 33.62
N THR A 56 -4.12 -3.71 32.44
CA THR A 56 -2.96 -2.97 31.88
C THR A 56 -2.42 -1.86 32.76
N LYS A 57 -3.27 -1.16 33.52
CA LYS A 57 -2.86 -0.10 34.47
C LYS A 57 -2.04 -0.69 35.63
N ILE A 58 -2.51 -1.78 36.22
CA ILE A 58 -1.81 -2.52 37.28
C ILE A 58 -0.50 -3.08 36.71
N THR A 59 -0.55 -3.71 35.54
CA THR A 59 0.64 -4.24 34.84
C THR A 59 1.72 -3.17 34.63
N SER A 60 1.31 -1.97 34.24
CA SER A 60 2.24 -0.86 34.01
C SER A 60 2.85 -0.36 35.32
N ALA A 61 2.05 -0.25 36.38
CA ALA A 61 2.52 0.12 37.72
C ALA A 61 3.50 -0.91 38.30
N VAL A 62 3.20 -2.21 38.17
CA VAL A 62 4.08 -3.31 38.64
C VAL A 62 5.41 -3.28 37.90
N LYS A 63 5.41 -3.17 36.57
CA LYS A 63 6.66 -3.08 35.78
C LYS A 63 7.50 -1.87 36.16
N LYS A 64 6.87 -0.73 36.44
CA LYS A 64 7.57 0.47 36.91
C LYS A 64 8.18 0.26 38.29
N SER A 65 7.41 -0.32 39.22
CA SER A 65 7.87 -0.66 40.57
C SER A 65 9.08 -1.61 40.53
N LEU A 66 8.96 -2.74 39.81
CA LEU A 66 10.03 -3.73 39.67
C LEU A 66 11.32 -3.10 39.12
N ARG A 67 11.24 -2.29 38.05
CA ARG A 67 12.42 -1.61 37.50
C ARG A 67 13.03 -0.60 38.47
N SER A 68 12.21 0.16 39.19
CA SER A 68 12.70 1.08 40.22
C SER A 68 13.42 0.36 41.36
N GLN A 69 13.05 -0.91 41.59
CA GLN A 69 13.69 -1.82 42.54
C GLN A 69 14.84 -2.62 41.91
N GLY A 70 15.28 -2.32 40.69
CA GLY A 70 16.40 -3.02 40.05
C GLY A 70 16.06 -4.38 39.43
N VAL A 71 14.78 -4.71 39.26
CA VAL A 71 14.32 -5.99 38.68
C VAL A 71 13.95 -5.83 37.22
N ASP A 72 14.46 -6.72 36.36
CA ASP A 72 14.16 -6.76 34.94
C ASP A 72 13.03 -7.76 34.61
N PRO A 73 11.87 -7.27 34.14
CA PRO A 73 10.70 -8.11 33.85
C PRO A 73 10.75 -8.84 32.49
N ARG A 74 11.89 -8.90 31.78
CA ARG A 74 11.97 -9.47 30.43
C ARG A 74 11.67 -10.97 30.32
N TYR A 75 11.77 -11.73 31.43
CA TYR A 75 11.49 -13.17 31.49
C TYR A 75 10.04 -13.49 31.91
N ALA A 76 9.20 -12.47 32.08
CA ALA A 76 7.80 -12.62 32.41
C ALA A 76 6.94 -12.96 31.18
N GLY A 77 5.93 -13.81 31.39
CA GLY A 77 4.86 -14.07 30.44
C GLY A 77 3.86 -12.92 30.36
N LYS A 78 3.00 -12.97 29.34
CA LYS A 78 1.81 -12.14 29.21
C LYS A 78 0.61 -13.04 28.94
N VAL A 79 -0.48 -12.85 29.67
CA VAL A 79 -1.65 -13.72 29.59
C VAL A 79 -2.93 -12.88 29.60
N SER A 80 -3.93 -13.33 28.84
CA SER A 80 -5.28 -12.76 28.89
C SER A 80 -6.06 -13.39 30.03
N ALA A 81 -5.79 -12.90 31.23
CA ALA A 81 -6.53 -13.18 32.46
C ALA A 81 -6.27 -12.06 33.47
N ALA A 82 -7.22 -11.78 34.35
CA ALA A 82 -7.02 -10.92 35.51
C ALA A 82 -5.92 -11.47 36.44
N TYR A 83 -5.27 -10.59 37.20
CA TYR A 83 -4.37 -11.01 38.28
C TYR A 83 -5.12 -11.84 39.32
N GLY A 84 -4.39 -12.69 40.03
CA GLY A 84 -4.95 -13.38 41.18
C GLY A 84 -5.57 -12.41 42.18
N ARG A 85 -6.53 -12.89 42.98
CA ARG A 85 -7.19 -12.13 44.05
C ARG A 85 -6.91 -12.81 45.38
N ILE A 86 -6.68 -12.02 46.42
CA ILE A 86 -6.36 -12.55 47.75
C ILE A 86 -7.11 -11.77 48.83
N SER A 87 -7.69 -12.48 49.80
CA SER A 87 -8.35 -11.95 51.00
C SER A 87 -8.03 -12.85 52.19
N LYS A 88 -8.37 -12.45 53.42
CA LYS A 88 -8.32 -13.32 54.61
C LYS A 88 -9.03 -14.67 54.46
N GLU A 89 -10.05 -14.75 53.61
CA GLU A 89 -10.90 -15.93 53.45
C GLU A 89 -10.33 -16.95 52.45
N GLY A 90 -9.41 -16.52 51.58
CA GLY A 90 -8.79 -17.37 50.58
C GLY A 90 -8.17 -16.60 49.42
N PHE A 91 -7.84 -17.32 48.35
CA PHE A 91 -7.24 -16.72 47.16
C PHE A 91 -7.75 -17.38 45.87
N GLU A 92 -7.77 -16.59 44.81
CA GLU A 92 -7.96 -17.03 43.44
C GLU A 92 -6.67 -16.82 42.67
N SER A 93 -6.16 -17.85 42.02
CA SER A 93 -4.84 -17.81 41.37
C SER A 93 -4.79 -16.92 40.12
N GLY A 94 -5.91 -16.72 39.42
CA GLY A 94 -6.01 -15.88 38.23
C GLY A 94 -4.91 -16.16 37.19
N SER A 95 -4.23 -15.11 36.73
CA SER A 95 -3.12 -15.17 35.78
C SER A 95 -1.97 -16.10 36.21
N ASN A 96 -1.84 -16.43 37.50
CA ASN A 96 -0.72 -17.21 38.01
C ASN A 96 -0.77 -18.69 37.61
N LEU A 97 -1.94 -19.24 37.23
CA LEU A 97 -2.08 -20.64 36.77
C LEU A 97 -1.64 -20.88 35.33
N TYR A 98 -1.39 -19.82 34.55
CA TYR A 98 -1.04 -19.97 33.15
C TYR A 98 0.41 -20.42 32.98
N GLU A 99 0.61 -21.39 32.10
CA GLU A 99 1.92 -21.96 31.85
C GLU A 99 2.64 -21.18 30.73
N THR A 100 3.54 -20.28 31.08
CA THR A 100 4.22 -19.36 30.15
C THR A 100 5.73 -19.58 30.04
N VAL A 101 6.30 -20.51 30.81
CA VAL A 101 7.67 -20.99 30.59
C VAL A 101 7.74 -21.73 29.25
N LYS A 102 8.30 -21.06 28.23
CA LYS A 102 8.49 -21.66 26.90
C LYS A 102 9.76 -22.51 26.91
N ALA A 103 9.62 -23.82 27.01
CA ALA A 103 10.72 -24.79 27.07
C ALA A 103 11.50 -24.96 25.74
N ASP A 104 11.58 -23.92 24.91
CA ASP A 104 12.30 -23.95 23.62
C ASP A 104 13.83 -23.82 23.79
N VAL A 105 14.58 -24.19 22.76
CA VAL A 105 16.05 -24.24 22.78
C VAL A 105 16.67 -22.87 23.06
N ARG A 106 16.08 -21.77 22.56
CA ARG A 106 16.60 -20.41 22.76
C ARG A 106 16.40 -19.93 24.19
N PHE A 107 15.27 -20.27 24.81
CA PHE A 107 14.99 -19.95 26.20
C PHE A 107 15.89 -20.75 27.15
N ARG A 108 16.07 -22.05 26.90
CA ARG A 108 17.00 -22.90 27.68
C ARG A 108 18.41 -22.33 27.72
N LYS A 109 18.98 -22.00 26.56
CA LYS A 109 20.32 -21.41 26.46
C LYS A 109 20.46 -20.09 27.24
N LYS A 110 19.38 -19.31 27.36
CA LYS A 110 19.39 -18.08 28.16
C LYS A 110 19.36 -18.34 29.66
N LEU A 111 18.74 -19.44 30.09
CA LEU A 111 18.66 -19.81 31.51
C LEU A 111 19.97 -20.42 32.05
N GLU A 112 20.80 -21.01 31.18
CA GLU A 112 22.14 -21.50 31.55
C GLU A 112 23.08 -20.40 32.07
N ALA A 113 22.77 -19.13 31.81
CA ALA A 113 23.57 -17.99 32.24
C ALA A 113 23.23 -17.48 33.66
N PHE A 114 22.30 -18.12 34.36
CA PHE A 114 21.90 -17.72 35.70
C PHE A 114 22.67 -18.51 36.76
N ASP A 115 23.02 -17.81 37.83
CA ASP A 115 23.80 -18.37 38.95
C ASP A 115 22.90 -18.86 40.09
N LEU A 116 21.70 -18.27 40.23
CA LEU A 116 20.78 -18.55 41.33
C LEU A 116 19.31 -18.44 40.90
N PHE A 117 18.48 -19.40 41.31
CA PHE A 117 17.03 -19.35 41.18
C PHE A 117 16.36 -19.13 42.55
N ILE A 118 15.35 -18.26 42.59
CA ILE A 118 14.48 -18.05 43.76
C ILE A 118 13.04 -18.25 43.32
N LEU A 119 12.44 -19.36 43.72
CA LEU A 119 11.13 -19.80 43.24
C LEU A 119 10.10 -19.74 44.36
N THR A 120 8.88 -19.30 44.03
CA THR A 120 7.71 -19.47 44.89
C THR A 120 6.74 -20.50 44.31
N THR A 121 5.83 -20.99 45.14
CA THR A 121 4.83 -22.00 44.77
C THR A 121 3.48 -21.41 44.38
N ASP A 122 3.37 -20.08 44.26
CA ASP A 122 2.16 -19.38 43.83
C ASP A 122 2.11 -19.09 42.32
N ILE A 123 2.87 -19.85 41.53
CA ILE A 123 2.85 -19.86 40.06
C ILE A 123 2.33 -21.21 39.54
N ALA A 124 2.13 -21.34 38.23
CA ALA A 124 1.70 -22.59 37.61
C ALA A 124 2.64 -23.75 37.99
N GLU A 125 2.09 -24.82 38.57
CA GLU A 125 2.88 -25.93 39.09
C GLU A 125 3.79 -26.56 38.02
N ARG A 126 3.32 -26.63 36.77
CA ARG A 126 4.13 -27.10 35.64
C ARG A 126 5.38 -26.24 35.42
N ASP A 127 5.22 -24.92 35.43
CA ASP A 127 6.31 -23.98 35.20
C ASP A 127 7.31 -23.99 36.37
N PHE A 128 6.82 -24.06 37.60
CA PHE A 128 7.66 -24.28 38.78
C PHE A 128 8.46 -25.58 38.67
N ARG A 129 7.79 -26.71 38.40
CA ARG A 129 8.45 -28.03 38.28
C ARG A 129 9.47 -28.02 37.15
N TRP A 130 9.18 -27.34 36.05
CA TRP A 130 10.11 -27.20 34.94
C TRP A 130 11.34 -26.37 35.32
N LEU A 131 11.17 -25.22 35.96
CA LEU A 131 12.27 -24.37 36.42
C LEU A 131 13.14 -25.08 37.45
N LEU A 132 12.52 -25.80 38.39
CA LEU A 132 13.22 -26.59 39.41
C LEU A 132 13.99 -27.76 38.78
N ALA A 133 13.40 -28.47 37.82
CA ALA A 133 14.09 -29.55 37.11
C ALA A 133 15.26 -29.01 36.27
N PHE A 134 15.07 -27.86 35.61
CA PHE A 134 16.14 -27.19 34.86
C PHE A 134 17.31 -26.82 35.79
N ALA A 135 17.03 -26.16 36.92
CA ALA A 135 18.06 -25.78 37.87
C ALA A 135 18.85 -26.98 38.40
N ASN A 136 18.16 -28.07 38.78
CA ASN A 136 18.80 -29.31 39.21
C ASN A 136 19.71 -29.91 38.14
N ASN A 137 19.24 -30.00 36.89
CA ASN A 137 20.02 -30.57 35.78
C ASN A 137 21.26 -29.73 35.43
N HIS A 138 21.23 -28.43 35.73
CA HIS A 138 22.32 -27.50 35.44
C HIS A 138 23.11 -27.07 36.68
N GLN A 139 22.86 -27.70 37.84
CA GLN A 139 23.53 -27.41 39.13
C GLN A 139 23.44 -25.93 39.54
N ILE A 140 22.28 -25.30 39.27
CA ILE A 140 22.00 -23.91 39.66
C ILE A 140 21.44 -23.93 41.10
N GLU A 141 22.07 -23.17 42.00
CA GLU A 141 21.60 -23.03 43.38
C GLU A 141 20.17 -22.48 43.39
N THR A 142 19.28 -23.11 44.18
CA THR A 142 17.85 -22.78 44.14
C THR A 142 17.27 -22.64 45.54
N HIS A 143 16.69 -21.49 45.85
CA HIS A 143 15.85 -21.28 47.02
C HIS A 143 14.37 -21.38 46.65
N VAL A 144 13.63 -22.25 47.32
CA VAL A 144 12.18 -22.38 47.15
C VAL A 144 11.47 -21.89 48.40
N PHE A 145 10.69 -20.81 48.29
CA PHE A 145 9.83 -20.34 49.36
C PHE A 145 8.40 -20.81 49.12
N THR A 146 7.76 -21.43 50.11
CA THR A 146 6.41 -22.00 49.93
C THR A 146 5.46 -21.65 51.06
N CYS A 147 4.22 -21.31 50.71
CA CYS A 147 3.11 -21.18 51.65
C CYS A 147 2.17 -22.41 51.61
N GLY A 148 2.60 -23.50 50.96
CA GLY A 148 1.87 -24.78 50.90
C GLY A 148 0.94 -24.93 49.70
N GLU A 149 1.06 -24.08 48.68
CA GLU A 149 0.17 -24.07 47.50
C GLU A 149 0.15 -25.41 46.74
N TYR A 150 1.28 -26.12 46.70
CA TYR A 150 1.36 -27.52 46.28
C TYR A 150 2.58 -28.23 46.89
N SER A 151 2.55 -29.56 46.91
CA SER A 151 3.63 -30.37 47.48
C SER A 151 4.92 -30.26 46.68
N ILE A 152 6.03 -29.98 47.35
CA ILE A 152 7.37 -29.96 46.74
C ILE A 152 8.01 -31.32 46.94
N ARG A 153 8.36 -32.00 45.84
CA ARG A 153 9.21 -33.20 45.85
C ARG A 153 10.60 -32.79 45.39
N SER A 154 11.50 -32.55 46.34
CA SER A 154 12.88 -32.13 46.07
C SER A 154 13.86 -32.94 46.93
N GLY A 155 14.92 -33.45 46.30
CA GLY A 155 16.00 -34.19 46.96
C GLY A 155 17.38 -33.93 46.35
N GLY A 156 17.57 -32.76 45.73
CA GLY A 156 18.87 -32.33 45.19
C GLY A 156 19.65 -31.50 46.21
N ASP A 157 20.95 -31.71 46.30
CA ASP A 157 21.83 -31.06 47.29
C ASP A 157 21.87 -29.52 47.18
N MET A 158 21.54 -28.96 46.01
CA MET A 158 21.57 -27.53 45.70
C MET A 158 20.19 -26.84 45.84
N VAL A 159 19.17 -27.54 46.33
CA VAL A 159 17.81 -27.00 46.49
C VAL A 159 17.47 -26.81 47.97
N HIS A 160 17.29 -25.56 48.36
CA HIS A 160 16.94 -25.17 49.72
C HIS A 160 15.45 -24.80 49.78
N VAL A 161 14.65 -25.66 50.40
CA VAL A 161 13.20 -25.43 50.58
C VAL A 161 12.95 -24.74 51.92
N HIS A 162 12.21 -23.63 51.88
CA HIS A 162 11.89 -22.77 53.02
C HIS A 162 10.36 -22.69 53.18
N PRO A 163 9.76 -23.56 54.00
CA PRO A 163 8.35 -23.44 54.37
C PRO A 163 8.12 -22.15 55.17
N LEU A 164 7.12 -21.36 54.78
CA LEU A 164 6.73 -20.12 55.45
C LEU A 164 5.49 -20.27 56.33
N TYR A 165 5.12 -21.52 56.60
CA TYR A 165 4.05 -21.94 57.50
C TYR A 165 4.63 -22.78 58.64
N ASP A 166 3.88 -22.88 59.74
CA ASP A 166 4.27 -23.69 60.89
C ASP A 166 4.27 -25.17 60.51
N THR A 167 5.42 -25.83 60.60
CA THR A 167 5.60 -27.25 60.29
C THR A 167 5.34 -28.17 61.49
N GLU A 168 5.18 -27.62 62.69
CA GLU A 168 4.95 -28.38 63.94
C GLU A 168 3.47 -28.50 64.31
N ALA A 169 2.57 -27.75 63.67
CA ALA A 169 1.13 -27.92 63.81
C ALA A 169 0.67 -29.15 62.97
N GLU A 170 0.12 -30.17 63.63
CA GLU A 170 -0.67 -31.24 63.01
C GLU A 170 -2.00 -30.71 62.44
N ASP A 171 -1.97 -29.69 61.59
CA ASP A 171 -3.17 -29.16 60.93
C ASP A 171 -3.27 -29.71 59.52
N ALA A 172 -3.87 -30.89 59.40
CA ALA A 172 -4.29 -31.48 58.14
C ALA A 172 -5.37 -30.66 57.39
N GLU A 173 -5.81 -29.52 57.94
CA GLU A 173 -6.88 -28.67 57.40
C GLU A 173 -6.43 -27.24 57.04
N ARG A 174 -5.13 -26.93 57.06
CA ARG A 174 -4.66 -25.58 56.71
C ARG A 174 -4.81 -25.32 55.22
N THR A 175 -5.67 -24.35 54.87
CA THR A 175 -5.82 -23.88 53.49
C THR A 175 -4.57 -23.07 53.11
N PRO A 176 -3.86 -23.43 52.03
CA PRO A 176 -2.70 -22.67 51.59
C PRO A 176 -3.07 -21.24 51.24
N HIS A 177 -2.16 -20.30 51.48
CA HIS A 177 -2.44 -18.88 51.29
C HIS A 177 -1.14 -18.14 50.89
N PRO A 178 -1.05 -17.53 49.69
CA PRO A 178 0.16 -16.89 49.13
C PRO A 178 0.67 -15.62 49.86
N ASP A 179 0.83 -15.70 51.16
CA ASP A 179 1.17 -14.60 52.08
C ASP A 179 2.68 -14.28 52.16
N TYR A 180 3.41 -14.46 51.05
CA TYR A 180 4.84 -14.15 50.96
C TYR A 180 5.18 -12.72 51.43
N HIS A 181 4.30 -11.78 51.10
CA HIS A 181 4.42 -10.38 51.48
C HIS A 181 4.32 -10.16 53.00
N ALA A 182 3.52 -10.97 53.71
CA ALA A 182 3.40 -10.93 55.17
C ALA A 182 4.55 -11.66 55.88
N ARG A 183 5.42 -12.36 55.14
CA ARG A 183 6.60 -13.08 55.63
C ARG A 183 7.91 -12.51 55.08
N ILE A 184 7.86 -11.29 54.53
CA ILE A 184 8.98 -10.70 53.79
C ILE A 184 10.22 -10.50 54.67
N ASP A 185 10.06 -10.23 55.97
CA ASP A 185 11.17 -10.10 56.91
C ASP A 185 11.87 -11.43 57.16
N THR A 186 11.10 -12.53 57.32
CA THR A 186 11.67 -13.89 57.42
C THR A 186 12.44 -14.26 56.16
N ILE A 187 11.87 -13.97 54.98
CA ILE A 187 12.53 -14.20 53.68
C ILE A 187 13.82 -13.38 53.60
N LYS A 188 13.79 -12.11 54.04
CA LYS A 188 14.94 -11.22 54.08
C LYS A 188 16.05 -11.76 54.97
N ASP A 189 15.72 -12.25 56.16
CA ASP A 189 16.70 -12.83 57.09
C ASP A 189 17.36 -14.08 56.51
N ILE A 190 16.60 -14.97 55.87
CA ILE A 190 17.12 -16.16 55.19
C ILE A 190 18.08 -15.78 54.06
N LEU A 191 17.66 -14.88 53.16
CA LEU A 191 18.48 -14.46 52.01
C LEU A 191 19.72 -13.68 52.44
N THR A 192 19.64 -12.91 53.54
CA THR A 192 20.78 -12.22 54.13
C THR A 192 21.77 -13.22 54.72
N ALA A 193 21.28 -14.23 55.45
CA ALA A 193 22.13 -15.27 56.04
C ALA A 193 22.84 -16.11 54.96
N GLY A 194 22.18 -16.34 53.82
CA GLY A 194 22.77 -16.98 52.64
C GLY A 194 23.67 -16.07 51.81
N GLY A 195 23.82 -14.79 52.16
CA GLY A 195 24.67 -13.85 51.41
C GLY A 195 24.12 -13.42 50.05
N VAL A 196 22.84 -13.69 49.77
CA VAL A 196 22.17 -13.33 48.51
C VAL A 196 21.84 -11.83 48.45
N ILE A 197 21.55 -11.22 49.60
CA ILE A 197 21.18 -9.81 49.73
C ILE A 197 21.87 -9.16 50.94
N GLU A 198 21.95 -7.82 50.94
CA GLU A 198 22.39 -7.01 52.07
C GLU A 198 21.20 -6.60 52.98
N ARG A 199 21.46 -6.39 54.28
CA ARG A 199 20.40 -5.92 55.21
C ARG A 199 19.86 -4.53 54.84
N ALA A 200 20.74 -3.65 54.38
CA ALA A 200 20.40 -2.30 53.97
C ALA A 200 19.96 -2.27 52.49
N PRO A 201 19.00 -1.42 52.11
CA PRO A 201 18.67 -1.20 50.71
C PRO A 201 19.84 -0.54 49.97
N VAL A 202 19.95 -0.83 48.67
CA VAL A 202 20.93 -0.24 47.77
C VAL A 202 20.34 1.02 47.13
N GLU A 203 21.03 2.15 47.24
CA GLU A 203 20.71 3.34 46.44
C GLU A 203 21.11 3.15 44.97
N ARG A 204 20.15 3.36 44.06
CA ARG A 204 20.35 3.26 42.61
C ARG A 204 20.08 4.61 41.94
N THR A 205 20.99 5.04 41.09
CA THR A 205 20.78 6.15 40.17
C THR A 205 19.86 5.74 39.01
N PHE A 206 19.24 6.71 38.34
CA PHE A 206 18.37 6.45 37.18
C PHE A 206 19.08 5.65 36.07
N THR A 207 20.40 5.81 35.92
CA THR A 207 21.24 5.10 34.94
C THR A 207 21.52 3.64 35.29
N GLU A 208 21.38 3.25 36.57
CA GLU A 208 21.58 1.88 37.07
C GLU A 208 20.27 1.07 37.10
N GLN A 209 19.15 1.65 36.67
CA GLN A 209 17.87 0.95 36.55
C GLN A 209 17.81 0.13 35.25
N PRO A 210 17.17 -1.05 35.25
CA PRO A 210 16.96 -1.85 34.04
C PRO A 210 16.23 -1.04 32.97
N LYS A 211 16.90 -0.88 31.82
CA LYS A 211 16.40 -0.07 30.70
C LYS A 211 15.16 -0.70 30.07
N THR A 212 14.25 0.15 29.58
CA THR A 212 13.06 -0.33 28.87
C THR A 212 13.42 -0.80 27.46
N PRO A 213 12.65 -1.70 26.83
CA PRO A 213 12.83 -2.05 25.41
C PRO A 213 12.77 -0.83 24.47
N LEU A 214 12.07 0.23 24.88
CA LEU A 214 11.94 1.50 24.15
C LEU A 214 13.25 2.33 24.18
N TYR A 215 14.11 2.12 25.18
CA TYR A 215 15.42 2.76 25.25
C TYR A 215 16.43 2.14 24.26
N ASP A 216 16.35 0.83 24.01
CA ASP A 216 17.17 0.14 23.00
C ASP A 216 16.73 0.50 21.57
N ALA A 217 15.44 0.81 21.38
CA ALA A 217 14.90 1.28 20.10
C ALA A 217 15.47 2.65 19.69
N GLY A 218 15.81 3.54 20.64
CA GLY A 218 16.34 4.87 20.33
C GLY A 218 17.70 4.85 19.62
N ARG A 219 18.57 3.88 19.98
CA ARG A 219 19.86 3.69 19.30
C ARG A 219 19.69 3.08 17.90
N PHE A 220 18.70 2.21 17.75
CA PHE A 220 18.35 1.60 16.47
C PHE A 220 17.72 2.62 15.50
N ILE A 221 16.83 3.49 16.01
CA ILE A 221 16.24 4.60 15.24
C ILE A 221 17.30 5.60 14.80
N ALA A 222 18.26 5.95 15.67
CA ALA A 222 19.37 6.84 15.29
C ALA A 222 20.27 6.24 14.20
N GLN A 223 20.53 4.93 14.25
CA GLN A 223 21.27 4.22 13.20
C GLN A 223 20.50 4.14 11.88
N ILE A 224 19.19 3.89 11.93
CA ILE A 224 18.33 3.91 10.74
C ILE A 224 18.26 5.32 10.15
N ALA A 225 18.10 6.35 10.97
CA ALA A 225 18.08 7.74 10.50
C ALA A 225 19.40 8.13 9.84
N ALA A 226 20.54 7.70 10.40
CA ALA A 226 21.86 7.93 9.79
C ALA A 226 22.03 7.17 8.46
N LEU A 227 21.58 5.92 8.39
CA LEU A 227 21.61 5.12 7.15
C LEU A 227 20.65 5.68 6.10
N ALA A 228 19.46 6.11 6.48
CA ALA A 228 18.49 6.75 5.61
C ALA A 228 19.01 8.10 5.08
N ALA A 229 19.67 8.90 5.93
CA ALA A 229 20.32 10.13 5.49
C ALA A 229 21.48 9.85 4.53
N ALA A 230 22.30 8.83 4.79
CA ALA A 230 23.37 8.42 3.89
C ALA A 230 22.83 7.89 2.55
N ALA A 231 21.78 7.07 2.57
CA ALA A 231 21.10 6.59 1.38
C ALA A 231 20.44 7.74 0.60
N ALA A 232 19.79 8.69 1.28
CA ALA A 232 19.23 9.88 0.65
C ALA A 232 20.30 10.78 0.04
N LEU A 233 21.50 10.87 0.63
CA LEU A 233 22.63 11.59 0.03
C LEU A 233 23.22 10.85 -1.17
N ILE A 234 23.26 9.50 -1.15
CA ILE A 234 23.72 8.70 -2.29
C ILE A 234 22.70 8.75 -3.43
N ILE A 235 21.41 8.56 -3.14
CA ILE A 235 20.32 8.64 -4.11
C ILE A 235 20.20 10.07 -4.61
N GLY A 236 20.18 11.08 -3.74
CA GLY A 236 20.15 12.48 -4.13
C GLY A 236 21.38 12.90 -4.93
N GLY A 237 22.56 12.39 -4.56
CA GLY A 237 23.79 12.57 -5.32
C GLY A 237 23.76 11.87 -6.67
N ALA A 238 23.19 10.66 -6.75
CA ALA A 238 23.02 9.91 -8.00
C ALA A 238 21.96 10.54 -8.90
N VAL A 239 20.85 11.03 -8.35
CA VAL A 239 19.80 11.77 -9.07
C VAL A 239 20.35 13.11 -9.55
N PHE A 240 21.09 13.84 -8.73
CA PHE A 240 21.74 15.09 -9.14
C PHE A 240 22.81 14.85 -10.21
N LEU A 241 23.57 13.76 -10.09
CA LEU A 241 24.55 13.36 -11.09
C LEU A 241 23.87 12.89 -12.38
N LEU A 242 22.76 12.14 -12.28
CA LEU A 242 21.91 11.78 -13.42
C LEU A 242 21.34 13.03 -14.06
N GLN A 243 20.74 13.97 -13.33
CA GLN A 243 20.27 15.25 -13.86
C GLN A 243 21.39 16.10 -14.50
N LYS A 244 22.64 15.93 -14.09
CA LYS A 244 23.81 16.57 -14.71
C LYS A 244 24.41 15.81 -15.89
N LEU A 245 24.15 14.51 -16.00
CA LEU A 245 24.68 13.61 -17.04
C LEU A 245 23.66 13.31 -18.14
N SER A 246 22.38 13.27 -17.80
CA SER A 246 21.27 13.61 -18.67
C SER A 246 21.58 15.01 -19.17
N GLY A 247 21.92 15.13 -20.46
CA GLY A 247 21.92 16.43 -21.11
C GLY A 247 20.55 17.08 -20.93
N PRO A 248 20.40 18.38 -21.20
CA PRO A 248 19.06 18.90 -21.45
C PRO A 248 18.46 17.97 -22.51
N GLY A 249 17.33 17.32 -22.18
CA GLY A 249 16.50 16.75 -23.23
C GLY A 249 16.29 17.85 -24.26
N GLU A 250 16.20 17.51 -25.55
CA GLU A 250 15.84 18.50 -26.55
C GLU A 250 14.65 19.31 -26.01
N GLU A 251 14.81 20.63 -25.88
CA GLU A 251 13.70 21.50 -25.59
C GLU A 251 12.79 21.41 -26.81
N TYR A 252 11.79 20.55 -26.73
CA TYR A 252 10.71 20.52 -27.70
C TYR A 252 9.88 21.79 -27.50
N GLU A 253 10.36 22.91 -28.05
CA GLU A 253 9.65 24.17 -28.04
C GLU A 253 8.41 24.08 -28.93
N THR A 254 7.31 24.65 -28.45
CA THR A 254 6.12 24.89 -29.27
C THR A 254 6.09 26.35 -29.69
N ASP A 255 5.98 26.62 -30.99
CA ASP A 255 5.94 27.98 -31.55
C ASP A 255 4.49 28.33 -31.93
N ILE A 256 3.66 28.52 -30.89
CA ILE A 256 2.23 28.85 -31.08
C ILE A 256 2.10 30.34 -31.40
N ASP A 257 1.73 30.66 -32.64
CA ASP A 257 1.25 32.00 -32.98
C ASP A 257 -0.20 32.18 -32.54
N TRP A 258 -0.37 32.68 -31.30
CA TRP A 258 -1.67 32.97 -30.71
C TRP A 258 -2.54 33.93 -31.53
N GLN A 259 -1.94 34.74 -32.40
CA GLN A 259 -2.62 35.71 -33.25
C GLN A 259 -2.79 35.21 -34.69
N ALA A 260 -2.39 33.97 -34.99
CA ALA A 260 -2.61 33.37 -36.29
C ALA A 260 -4.12 33.35 -36.60
N PRO A 261 -4.52 33.76 -37.82
CA PRO A 261 -5.92 33.80 -38.20
C PRO A 261 -6.50 32.39 -38.30
N VAL A 262 -7.71 32.22 -37.79
CA VAL A 262 -8.49 30.99 -37.89
C VAL A 262 -9.74 31.27 -38.71
N ASP A 263 -10.03 30.42 -39.71
CA ASP A 263 -11.26 30.50 -40.50
C ASP A 263 -12.39 29.75 -39.77
N HIS A 264 -13.08 30.44 -38.86
CA HIS A 264 -14.17 29.87 -38.09
C HIS A 264 -15.26 30.90 -37.79
N GLY A 265 -16.53 30.47 -37.74
CA GLY A 265 -17.68 31.37 -37.58
C GLY A 265 -17.78 32.06 -36.20
N GLY A 266 -17.19 31.44 -35.17
CA GLY A 266 -17.28 31.87 -33.77
C GLY A 266 -16.05 32.57 -33.18
N CYS A 267 -14.91 32.56 -33.87
CA CYS A 267 -13.62 33.08 -33.37
C CYS A 267 -12.68 33.40 -34.54
N ALA A 268 -11.73 34.33 -34.38
CA ALA A 268 -10.89 34.80 -35.50
C ALA A 268 -9.40 34.49 -35.36
N THR A 269 -8.93 34.10 -34.17
CA THR A 269 -7.52 33.80 -33.89
C THR A 269 -7.37 32.52 -33.07
N VAL A 270 -6.19 31.90 -33.09
CA VAL A 270 -5.87 30.72 -32.27
C VAL A 270 -6.21 30.95 -30.79
N GLU A 271 -5.88 32.12 -30.24
CA GLU A 271 -6.22 32.47 -28.86
C GLU A 271 -7.73 32.55 -28.61
N GLU A 272 -8.47 33.23 -29.48
CA GLU A 272 -9.92 33.35 -29.35
C GLU A 272 -10.62 32.00 -29.48
N CYS A 273 -10.16 31.15 -30.40
CA CYS A 273 -10.72 29.82 -30.63
C CYS A 273 -10.37 28.85 -29.49
N ARG A 274 -9.15 28.92 -28.91
CA ARG A 274 -8.82 28.22 -27.67
C ARG A 274 -9.81 28.57 -26.56
N ASP A 275 -10.01 29.87 -26.32
CA ASP A 275 -10.88 30.37 -25.25
C ASP A 275 -12.36 30.01 -25.47
N LEU A 276 -12.79 29.97 -26.74
CA LEU A 276 -14.11 29.52 -27.16
C LEU A 276 -14.30 28.03 -26.85
N GLY A 277 -13.38 27.17 -27.30
CA GLY A 277 -13.42 25.75 -27.01
C GLY A 277 -13.36 25.46 -25.49
N ASP A 278 -12.50 26.17 -24.75
CA ASP A 278 -12.44 26.05 -23.29
C ASP A 278 -13.73 26.47 -22.57
N ARG A 279 -14.53 27.36 -23.19
CA ARG A 279 -15.86 27.69 -22.70
C ARG A 279 -16.84 26.55 -22.98
N TYR A 280 -16.86 26.00 -24.19
CA TYR A 280 -17.72 24.86 -24.52
C TYR A 280 -17.40 23.63 -23.67
N LEU A 281 -16.12 23.32 -23.46
CA LEU A 281 -15.69 22.25 -22.57
C LEU A 281 -16.16 22.44 -21.12
N ARG A 282 -16.12 23.68 -20.60
CA ARG A 282 -16.67 23.98 -19.26
C ARG A 282 -18.17 23.78 -19.18
N GLU A 283 -18.92 24.23 -20.18
CA GLU A 283 -20.37 24.06 -20.24
C GLU A 283 -20.76 22.58 -20.41
N LEU A 284 -20.00 21.83 -21.20
CA LEU A 284 -20.20 20.39 -21.42
C LEU A 284 -20.11 19.61 -20.09
N GLY A 285 -19.21 20.02 -19.20
CA GLY A 285 -19.05 19.45 -17.86
C GLY A 285 -20.30 19.55 -16.97
N GLU A 286 -21.31 20.35 -17.34
CA GLU A 286 -22.62 20.37 -16.65
C GLU A 286 -23.52 19.18 -17.04
N TYR A 287 -23.25 18.55 -18.18
CA TYR A 287 -24.08 17.49 -18.77
C TYR A 287 -23.41 16.11 -18.73
N VAL A 288 -22.09 16.07 -18.94
CA VAL A 288 -21.30 14.83 -18.95
C VAL A 288 -19.91 15.08 -18.36
N ASP A 289 -19.46 14.17 -17.51
CA ASP A 289 -18.05 14.12 -17.11
C ASP A 289 -17.26 13.37 -18.20
N ILE A 290 -16.68 14.12 -19.14
CA ILE A 290 -15.97 13.55 -20.30
C ILE A 290 -14.75 12.70 -19.89
N GLN A 291 -14.28 12.87 -18.66
CA GLN A 291 -13.15 12.13 -18.09
C GLN A 291 -13.59 10.87 -17.31
N ASP A 292 -14.91 10.59 -17.23
CA ASP A 292 -15.42 9.39 -16.56
C ASP A 292 -14.94 8.11 -17.25
N GLU A 293 -14.32 7.22 -16.48
CA GLU A 293 -13.80 5.93 -16.93
C GLU A 293 -14.61 4.78 -16.33
N PRO A 294 -15.20 3.90 -17.15
CA PRO A 294 -15.94 2.76 -16.65
C PRO A 294 -15.02 1.74 -15.97
N HIS A 295 -15.58 0.99 -15.02
CA HIS A 295 -14.94 -0.24 -14.56
C HIS A 295 -15.13 -1.32 -15.61
N VAL A 296 -14.05 -1.65 -16.31
CA VAL A 296 -14.04 -2.63 -17.39
C VAL A 296 -13.52 -3.97 -16.90
N PHE A 297 -14.28 -5.04 -17.16
CA PHE A 297 -13.82 -6.42 -16.99
C PHE A 297 -13.26 -6.91 -18.32
N ILE A 298 -12.01 -7.39 -18.33
CA ILE A 298 -11.39 -7.88 -19.56
C ILE A 298 -11.77 -9.34 -19.79
N GLU A 299 -12.54 -9.60 -20.83
CA GLU A 299 -12.88 -10.91 -21.35
C GLU A 299 -12.21 -11.11 -22.72
N ASN A 300 -11.27 -12.04 -22.82
CA ASN A 300 -10.58 -12.29 -24.08
C ASN A 300 -11.36 -13.32 -24.93
N ARG A 301 -12.07 -12.86 -25.97
CA ARG A 301 -12.73 -13.70 -26.97
C ARG A 301 -12.12 -13.47 -28.35
N ASN A 302 -12.44 -14.34 -29.29
CA ASN A 302 -12.16 -14.05 -30.70
C ASN A 302 -13.04 -12.88 -31.16
N ARG A 303 -12.49 -12.00 -31.99
CA ARG A 303 -13.26 -10.96 -32.66
C ARG A 303 -14.27 -11.58 -33.65
N TYR A 304 -15.51 -11.13 -33.57
CA TYR A 304 -16.57 -11.46 -34.52
C TYR A 304 -17.18 -10.17 -35.05
N ASP A 305 -17.31 -10.07 -36.36
CA ASP A 305 -18.08 -9.04 -37.04
C ASP A 305 -19.55 -9.49 -37.09
N TYR A 306 -20.48 -8.57 -36.79
CA TYR A 306 -21.91 -8.86 -36.73
C TYR A 306 -22.64 -8.28 -37.91
N ILE A 307 -22.53 -6.96 -38.08
CA ILE A 307 -23.22 -6.23 -39.14
C ILE A 307 -22.28 -5.16 -39.68
N THR A 308 -22.15 -5.11 -40.99
CA THR A 308 -21.42 -4.04 -41.69
C THR A 308 -22.40 -3.27 -42.54
N TYR A 309 -22.44 -1.96 -42.36
CA TYR A 309 -23.24 -1.03 -43.17
C TYR A 309 -22.31 -0.30 -44.13
N ALA A 310 -22.79 -0.04 -45.35
CA ALA A 310 -22.20 0.97 -46.22
C ALA A 310 -22.70 2.36 -45.80
N VAL A 311 -21.87 3.38 -45.97
CA VAL A 311 -22.20 4.78 -45.72
C VAL A 311 -22.38 5.47 -47.07
N ASP A 312 -23.54 6.12 -47.28
CA ASP A 312 -23.79 6.87 -48.51
C ASP A 312 -23.33 8.34 -48.44
N ASP A 313 -23.53 9.08 -49.54
CA ASP A 313 -23.09 10.47 -49.67
C ASP A 313 -23.80 11.45 -48.70
N ASP A 314 -24.94 11.05 -48.13
CA ASP A 314 -25.69 11.82 -47.13
C ASP A 314 -25.33 11.36 -45.69
N PHE A 315 -24.31 10.51 -45.54
CA PHE A 315 -23.87 9.87 -44.29
C PHE A 315 -24.92 8.93 -43.67
N GLU A 316 -25.86 8.42 -44.46
CA GLU A 316 -26.85 7.46 -44.00
C GLU A 316 -26.31 6.03 -44.09
N LEU A 317 -26.69 5.20 -43.11
CA LEU A 317 -26.33 3.78 -43.10
C LEU A 317 -27.24 2.99 -44.04
N VAL A 318 -26.64 2.36 -45.05
CA VAL A 318 -27.34 1.61 -46.10
C VAL A 318 -26.73 0.22 -46.31
N ASN A 319 -27.45 -0.63 -47.04
CA ASN A 319 -26.97 -1.96 -47.47
C ASN A 319 -26.39 -2.83 -46.35
N ALA A 320 -27.10 -2.98 -45.23
CA ALA A 320 -26.67 -3.79 -44.10
C ALA A 320 -26.32 -5.24 -44.51
N GLU A 321 -25.10 -5.66 -44.21
CA GLU A 321 -24.60 -7.02 -44.39
C GLU A 321 -24.52 -7.72 -43.03
N HIS A 322 -25.44 -8.66 -42.77
CA HIS A 322 -25.49 -9.41 -41.52
C HIS A 322 -24.63 -10.67 -41.62
N GLU A 323 -23.46 -10.64 -40.98
CA GLU A 323 -22.54 -11.78 -40.89
C GLU A 323 -22.92 -12.72 -39.75
N ASN A 324 -23.38 -12.16 -38.63
CA ASN A 324 -23.79 -12.91 -37.43
C ASN A 324 -24.99 -12.24 -36.75
N GLU A 325 -25.74 -13.01 -35.96
CA GLU A 325 -26.82 -12.46 -35.11
C GLU A 325 -26.22 -11.64 -33.95
N LEU A 326 -26.80 -10.45 -33.70
CA LEU A 326 -26.40 -9.62 -32.56
C LEU A 326 -26.65 -10.37 -31.24
N PRO A 327 -25.62 -10.53 -30.38
CA PRO A 327 -25.73 -11.27 -29.13
C PRO A 327 -26.41 -10.45 -28.02
N ILE A 328 -26.46 -9.13 -28.17
CA ILE A 328 -27.02 -8.15 -27.24
C ILE A 328 -27.55 -6.96 -28.04
N GLY A 329 -28.42 -6.17 -27.41
CA GLY A 329 -28.94 -4.93 -27.98
C GLY A 329 -29.73 -5.12 -29.27
N THR A 330 -29.96 -4.02 -29.97
CA THR A 330 -30.65 -3.95 -31.24
C THR A 330 -29.84 -3.15 -32.26
N GLU A 331 -30.14 -3.31 -33.55
CA GLU A 331 -29.50 -2.51 -34.59
C GLU A 331 -29.71 -1.01 -34.38
N GLU A 332 -30.95 -0.61 -34.04
CA GLU A 332 -31.31 0.79 -33.79
C GLU A 332 -30.42 1.40 -32.68
N GLU A 333 -30.25 0.69 -31.55
CA GLU A 333 -29.37 1.12 -30.45
C GLU A 333 -27.90 1.30 -30.88
N PHE A 334 -27.39 0.46 -31.79
CA PHE A 334 -26.00 0.57 -32.25
C PHE A 334 -25.83 1.56 -33.42
N MET A 335 -26.88 1.79 -34.21
CA MET A 335 -26.90 2.83 -35.23
C MET A 335 -26.85 4.23 -34.60
N GLU A 336 -27.40 4.42 -33.39
CA GLU A 336 -27.24 5.67 -32.62
C GLU A 336 -25.75 6.03 -32.37
N ILE A 337 -24.84 5.04 -32.37
CA ILE A 337 -23.40 5.30 -32.24
C ILE A 337 -22.87 6.01 -33.49
N TRP A 338 -23.36 5.62 -34.67
CA TRP A 338 -23.03 6.29 -35.92
C TRP A 338 -23.63 7.69 -35.98
N GLU A 339 -24.91 7.85 -35.62
CA GLU A 339 -25.57 9.16 -35.54
C GLU A 339 -24.82 10.11 -34.60
N ARG A 340 -24.31 9.57 -33.49
CA ARG A 340 -23.48 10.31 -32.54
C ARG A 340 -22.13 10.70 -33.15
N PHE A 341 -21.47 9.80 -33.87
CA PHE A 341 -20.21 10.09 -34.57
C PHE A 341 -20.38 11.23 -35.59
N THR A 342 -21.41 11.15 -36.44
CA THR A 342 -21.71 12.17 -37.46
C THR A 342 -22.27 13.47 -36.89
N ALA A 343 -22.89 13.43 -35.70
CA ALA A 343 -23.30 14.63 -34.98
C ALA A 343 -22.10 15.37 -34.38
N ILE A 344 -21.08 14.66 -33.89
CA ILE A 344 -19.93 15.26 -33.20
C ILE A 344 -18.86 15.72 -34.18
N ILE A 345 -18.51 14.87 -35.15
CA ILE A 345 -17.46 15.17 -36.13
C ILE A 345 -18.09 15.83 -37.37
N PRO A 346 -17.61 17.01 -37.80
CA PRO A 346 -18.14 17.66 -38.99
C PRO A 346 -18.08 16.76 -40.24
N GLY A 347 -19.17 16.69 -41.01
CA GLY A 347 -19.31 15.75 -42.12
C GLY A 347 -18.21 15.86 -43.18
N GLU A 348 -17.76 17.08 -43.47
CA GLU A 348 -16.66 17.33 -44.41
C GLU A 348 -15.31 16.70 -43.97
N ARG A 349 -15.19 16.30 -42.70
CA ARG A 349 -14.01 15.67 -42.14
C ARG A 349 -14.02 14.15 -42.19
N ILE A 350 -15.16 13.53 -42.50
CA ILE A 350 -15.37 12.06 -42.46
C ILE A 350 -15.80 11.50 -43.81
N THR A 351 -15.62 12.25 -44.90
CA THR A 351 -16.01 11.83 -46.27
C THR A 351 -15.30 10.58 -46.77
N SER A 352 -14.21 10.15 -46.12
CA SER A 352 -13.49 8.92 -46.45
C SER A 352 -14.12 7.67 -45.81
N VAL A 353 -14.99 7.83 -44.81
CA VAL A 353 -15.66 6.73 -44.12
C VAL A 353 -16.76 6.19 -45.00
N SER A 354 -16.55 4.98 -45.53
CA SER A 354 -17.48 4.32 -46.45
C SER A 354 -18.19 3.14 -45.83
N HIS A 355 -17.74 2.65 -44.67
CA HIS A 355 -18.35 1.53 -43.97
C HIS A 355 -18.37 1.76 -42.45
N PHE A 356 -19.43 1.27 -41.82
CA PHE A 356 -19.59 1.23 -40.37
C PHE A 356 -19.82 -0.22 -39.94
N ASN A 357 -18.94 -0.75 -39.09
CA ASN A 357 -18.94 -2.15 -38.70
C ASN A 357 -19.25 -2.30 -37.20
N LEU A 358 -20.18 -3.20 -36.89
CA LEU A 358 -20.49 -3.64 -35.54
C LEU A 358 -19.76 -4.95 -35.27
N PHE A 359 -18.81 -4.95 -34.34
CA PHE A 359 -18.05 -6.15 -33.96
C PHE A 359 -18.10 -6.38 -32.45
N SER A 360 -17.58 -7.52 -31.99
CA SER A 360 -17.13 -7.65 -30.59
C SER A 360 -16.02 -8.67 -30.45
N ASP A 361 -15.08 -8.41 -29.54
CA ASP A 361 -14.04 -9.37 -29.12
C ASP A 361 -14.11 -9.76 -27.64
N GLY A 362 -15.21 -9.40 -26.97
CA GLY A 362 -15.38 -9.61 -25.53
C GLY A 362 -15.78 -8.29 -24.84
N GLU A 363 -15.62 -8.22 -23.53
CA GLU A 363 -15.61 -6.95 -22.81
C GLU A 363 -14.16 -6.54 -22.59
N GLY A 364 -13.85 -5.26 -22.74
CA GLY A 364 -12.60 -4.65 -22.34
C GLY A 364 -11.34 -4.94 -23.15
N ASN A 365 -11.45 -5.41 -24.39
CA ASN A 365 -10.31 -5.39 -25.32
C ASN A 365 -10.42 -4.22 -26.30
N THR A 366 -10.83 -4.47 -27.55
CA THR A 366 -10.82 -3.47 -28.61
C THR A 366 -12.13 -2.68 -28.58
N LEU A 367 -12.09 -1.41 -28.14
CA LEU A 367 -13.31 -0.58 -28.05
C LEU A 367 -13.86 -0.20 -29.43
N ALA A 368 -12.95 0.09 -30.36
CA ALA A 368 -13.22 0.47 -31.74
C ALA A 368 -11.96 0.27 -32.58
N TYR A 369 -12.09 0.36 -33.90
CA TYR A 369 -10.97 0.41 -34.82
C TYR A 369 -11.31 1.22 -36.06
N VAL A 370 -10.28 1.69 -36.75
CA VAL A 370 -10.38 2.17 -38.14
C VAL A 370 -9.50 1.32 -39.04
N ASP A 371 -10.09 0.81 -40.12
CA ASP A 371 -9.36 0.20 -41.23
C ASP A 371 -9.38 1.16 -42.43
N ILE A 372 -8.24 1.79 -42.70
CA ILE A 372 -8.09 2.79 -43.76
C ILE A 372 -7.45 2.11 -44.96
N GLN A 373 -8.18 2.08 -46.07
CA GLN A 373 -7.72 1.55 -47.35
C GLN A 373 -7.94 2.57 -48.47
N PRO A 374 -7.23 2.45 -49.61
CA PRO A 374 -7.43 3.33 -50.76
C PRO A 374 -8.87 3.34 -51.31
N GLU A 375 -9.60 2.24 -51.17
CA GLU A 375 -10.99 2.08 -51.58
C GLU A 375 -12.00 2.68 -50.60
N GLY A 376 -11.58 3.02 -49.39
CA GLY A 376 -12.43 3.61 -48.36
C GLY A 376 -12.03 3.22 -46.94
N THR A 377 -12.64 3.89 -45.97
CA THR A 377 -12.37 3.69 -44.56
C THR A 377 -13.54 2.99 -43.87
N THR A 378 -13.23 1.97 -43.07
CA THR A 378 -14.20 1.30 -42.19
C THR A 378 -14.01 1.77 -40.76
N LEU A 379 -15.06 2.31 -40.14
CA LEU A 379 -15.13 2.55 -38.70
C LEU A 379 -15.82 1.37 -38.03
N GLY A 380 -15.08 0.60 -37.23
CA GLY A 380 -15.62 -0.49 -36.42
C GLY A 380 -15.84 -0.07 -34.98
N VAL A 381 -16.96 -0.45 -34.37
CA VAL A 381 -17.24 -0.24 -32.93
C VAL A 381 -17.63 -1.53 -32.23
N ASP A 382 -17.15 -1.72 -31.00
CA ASP A 382 -17.52 -2.89 -30.20
C ASP A 382 -18.91 -2.70 -29.60
N ILE A 383 -19.81 -3.64 -29.86
CA ILE A 383 -21.19 -3.61 -29.37
C ILE A 383 -21.31 -3.81 -27.85
N ARG A 384 -20.28 -4.35 -27.16
CA ARG A 384 -20.26 -4.59 -25.71
C ARG A 384 -19.61 -3.46 -24.92
N ASP A 385 -18.60 -2.81 -25.49
CA ASP A 385 -17.76 -1.83 -24.79
C ASP A 385 -18.20 -0.36 -25.00
N ASN A 386 -19.47 -0.14 -25.33
CA ASN A 386 -20.01 1.18 -25.69
C ASN A 386 -21.03 1.76 -24.69
N THR A 387 -21.22 1.12 -23.53
CA THR A 387 -22.29 1.48 -22.57
C THR A 387 -21.99 2.73 -21.73
N ASN A 388 -20.73 3.15 -21.64
CA ASN A 388 -20.34 4.40 -20.98
C ASN A 388 -20.17 5.52 -22.01
N ARG A 389 -21.00 6.56 -21.92
CA ARG A 389 -21.04 7.67 -22.88
C ARG A 389 -19.73 8.45 -22.96
N ALA A 390 -19.13 8.79 -21.82
CA ALA A 390 -17.87 9.55 -21.80
C ALA A 390 -16.71 8.77 -22.45
N SER A 391 -16.62 7.47 -22.15
CA SER A 391 -15.69 6.56 -22.80
C SER A 391 -15.95 6.49 -24.31
N GLN A 392 -17.22 6.35 -24.72
CA GLN A 392 -17.57 6.27 -26.15
C GLN A 392 -17.22 7.56 -26.90
N TYR A 393 -17.48 8.75 -26.34
CA TYR A 393 -17.05 10.01 -26.96
C TYR A 393 -15.54 10.06 -27.17
N ARG A 394 -14.77 9.68 -26.15
CA ARG A 394 -13.30 9.62 -26.25
C ARG A 394 -12.83 8.60 -27.28
N THR A 395 -13.47 7.43 -27.35
CA THR A 395 -13.18 6.40 -28.36
C THR A 395 -13.48 6.91 -29.77
N LEU A 396 -14.64 7.53 -30.01
CA LEU A 396 -15.00 8.07 -31.32
C LEU A 396 -14.05 9.20 -31.77
N ILE A 397 -13.65 10.07 -30.85
CA ILE A 397 -12.65 11.11 -31.10
C ILE A 397 -11.26 10.50 -31.37
N HIS A 398 -10.91 9.41 -30.67
CA HIS A 398 -9.67 8.65 -30.91
C HIS A 398 -9.63 8.07 -32.33
N GLU A 399 -10.69 7.38 -32.74
CA GLU A 399 -10.79 6.81 -34.09
C GLU A 399 -10.77 7.90 -35.16
N TYR A 400 -11.42 9.04 -34.92
CA TYR A 400 -11.29 10.19 -35.81
C TYR A 400 -9.84 10.72 -35.88
N GLY A 401 -9.10 10.70 -34.76
CA GLY A 401 -7.67 11.01 -34.75
C GLY A 401 -6.87 10.14 -35.73
N HIS A 402 -7.22 8.86 -35.88
CA HIS A 402 -6.64 8.01 -36.92
C HIS A 402 -7.09 8.42 -38.33
N ILE A 403 -8.39 8.65 -38.56
CA ILE A 403 -8.94 9.07 -39.86
C ILE A 403 -8.25 10.37 -40.35
N HIS A 404 -8.07 11.32 -39.44
CA HIS A 404 -7.44 12.61 -39.72
C HIS A 404 -5.93 12.48 -40.03
N SER A 405 -5.21 11.67 -39.25
CA SER A 405 -3.74 11.64 -39.31
C SER A 405 -3.15 10.61 -40.28
N LEU A 406 -3.97 9.71 -40.82
CA LEU A 406 -3.54 8.61 -41.66
C LEU A 406 -4.38 8.49 -42.95
N PRO A 407 -4.66 9.59 -43.67
CA PRO A 407 -5.45 9.51 -44.91
C PRO A 407 -4.74 8.58 -45.91
N ALA A 408 -5.51 7.80 -46.68
CA ALA A 408 -4.96 6.72 -47.52
C ALA A 408 -3.94 7.25 -48.56
N GLU A 409 -4.12 8.49 -49.03
CA GLU A 409 -3.21 9.17 -49.95
C GLU A 409 -1.83 9.47 -49.36
N ASP A 410 -1.64 9.41 -48.05
CA ASP A 410 -0.33 9.60 -47.40
C ASP A 410 0.57 8.37 -47.52
N PHE A 411 0.02 7.23 -47.96
CA PHE A 411 0.75 5.98 -48.11
C PHE A 411 1.10 5.67 -49.57
N THR A 412 2.20 4.95 -49.75
CA THR A 412 2.65 4.52 -51.09
C THR A 412 1.71 3.47 -51.67
N GLU A 413 1.40 3.57 -52.97
CA GLU A 413 0.51 2.63 -53.67
C GLU A 413 1.03 1.18 -53.54
N GLY A 414 0.12 0.24 -53.21
CA GLY A 414 0.45 -1.17 -53.00
C GLY A 414 0.77 -1.54 -51.56
N CYS A 415 0.77 -0.57 -50.64
CA CYS A 415 0.71 -0.82 -49.20
C CYS A 415 -0.73 -1.11 -48.77
N GLY A 416 -0.91 -2.09 -47.89
CA GLY A 416 -2.22 -2.67 -47.55
C GLY A 416 -2.93 -1.96 -46.40
N GLY A 417 -2.66 -0.68 -46.20
CA GLY A 417 -3.25 0.16 -45.16
C GLY A 417 -2.29 1.20 -44.63
N THR A 418 -2.21 1.30 -43.29
CA THR A 418 -1.50 2.37 -42.57
C THR A 418 -0.14 1.93 -42.01
N GLU A 419 0.63 1.12 -42.75
CA GLU A 419 1.97 0.74 -42.33
C GLU A 419 2.94 1.94 -42.37
N LEU A 420 3.62 2.21 -41.25
CA LEU A 420 4.46 3.42 -41.11
C LEU A 420 5.71 3.42 -42.01
N ASP A 421 6.18 2.26 -42.46
CA ASP A 421 7.28 2.15 -43.42
C ASP A 421 6.85 2.49 -44.86
N CYS A 422 5.54 2.57 -45.10
CA CYS A 422 4.94 3.00 -46.37
C CYS A 422 4.56 4.48 -46.43
N LEU A 423 4.69 5.18 -45.30
CA LEU A 423 4.29 6.58 -45.14
C LEU A 423 5.18 7.50 -45.97
N LYS A 424 4.58 8.44 -46.71
CA LYS A 424 5.32 9.42 -47.52
C LYS A 424 5.92 10.51 -46.62
N ASP A 425 7.09 11.00 -47.01
CA ASP A 425 7.73 12.16 -46.37
C ASP A 425 6.85 13.41 -46.49
N GLY A 426 6.87 14.26 -45.46
CA GLY A 426 6.13 15.53 -45.42
C GLY A 426 4.61 15.38 -45.22
N THR A 427 4.16 14.19 -44.84
CA THR A 427 2.78 13.94 -44.38
C THR A 427 2.66 14.27 -42.89
N LEU A 428 1.44 14.50 -42.41
CA LEU A 428 1.20 14.86 -41.00
C LEU A 428 1.79 13.83 -40.03
N MET A 429 1.54 12.54 -40.26
CA MET A 429 2.09 11.48 -39.41
C MET A 429 3.61 11.36 -39.52
N ALA A 430 4.20 11.65 -40.69
CA ALA A 430 5.66 11.60 -40.87
C ALA A 430 6.33 12.73 -40.08
N GLU A 431 5.79 13.94 -40.15
CA GLU A 431 6.26 15.10 -39.39
C GLU A 431 6.07 14.89 -37.88
N TYR A 432 4.93 14.34 -37.46
CA TYR A 432 4.68 14.00 -36.05
C TYR A 432 5.67 12.95 -35.54
N THR A 433 5.93 11.90 -36.32
CA THR A 433 6.89 10.84 -35.99
C THR A 433 8.31 11.40 -35.91
N GLU A 434 8.73 12.21 -36.88
CA GLU A 434 10.06 12.82 -36.87
C GLU A 434 10.24 13.77 -35.68
N ARG A 435 9.24 14.62 -35.39
CA ARG A 435 9.31 15.60 -34.32
C ARG A 435 9.33 14.98 -32.93
N PHE A 436 8.54 13.93 -32.68
CA PHE A 436 8.32 13.43 -31.32
C PHE A 436 8.84 12.02 -31.03
N TRP A 437 9.12 11.22 -32.06
CA TRP A 437 9.52 9.81 -31.92
C TRP A 437 10.94 9.48 -32.39
N SER A 438 11.59 10.35 -33.16
CA SER A 438 12.96 10.14 -33.67
C SER A 438 13.98 9.82 -32.58
N GLN A 439 13.81 10.40 -31.38
CA GLN A 439 14.67 10.16 -30.21
C GLN A 439 14.72 8.72 -29.72
N TYR A 440 13.66 7.92 -29.95
CA TYR A 440 13.61 6.54 -29.46
C TYR A 440 14.39 5.58 -30.37
N GLY A 441 14.55 5.94 -31.65
CA GLY A 441 15.16 5.11 -32.69
C GLY A 441 14.19 4.09 -33.32
N GLU A 442 14.43 3.77 -34.59
CA GLU A 442 13.51 3.00 -35.47
C GLU A 442 12.92 1.73 -34.84
N LYS A 443 13.72 0.98 -34.07
CA LYS A 443 13.27 -0.29 -33.46
C LYS A 443 12.15 -0.13 -32.43
N TRP A 444 11.88 1.11 -31.98
CA TRP A 444 10.85 1.44 -30.99
C TRP A 444 9.65 2.18 -31.60
N ILE A 445 9.63 2.38 -32.93
CA ILE A 445 8.51 3.04 -33.62
C ILE A 445 7.28 2.13 -33.69
N GLU A 446 7.46 0.82 -33.80
CA GLU A 446 6.36 -0.16 -33.79
C GLU A 446 6.57 -1.18 -32.67
N ASN A 447 5.97 -0.91 -31.53
CA ASN A 447 6.09 -1.71 -30.31
C ASN A 447 4.96 -2.74 -30.16
N LYS A 448 3.89 -2.70 -30.98
CA LYS A 448 2.75 -3.62 -30.84
C LYS A 448 3.15 -5.10 -30.92
N PHE A 449 4.23 -5.41 -31.65
CA PHE A 449 4.76 -6.76 -31.81
C PHE A 449 5.78 -7.18 -30.73
N LYS A 450 6.13 -6.29 -29.80
CA LYS A 450 7.05 -6.58 -28.70
C LYS A 450 6.34 -7.29 -27.56
N SER A 451 7.12 -7.98 -26.73
CA SER A 451 6.58 -8.64 -25.53
C SER A 451 6.06 -7.61 -24.52
N ASP A 452 5.09 -7.99 -23.69
CA ASP A 452 4.54 -7.10 -22.65
C ASP A 452 5.60 -6.49 -21.72
N PRO A 453 6.62 -7.23 -21.25
CA PRO A 453 7.70 -6.64 -20.47
C PRO A 453 8.53 -5.59 -21.21
N GLU A 454 8.72 -5.73 -22.53
CA GLU A 454 9.43 -4.73 -23.34
C GLU A 454 8.60 -3.45 -23.50
N LYS A 455 7.31 -3.59 -23.77
CA LYS A 455 6.37 -2.46 -23.87
C LYS A 455 6.28 -1.70 -22.54
N GLU A 456 6.12 -2.44 -21.43
CA GLU A 456 6.08 -1.87 -20.09
C GLU A 456 7.39 -1.16 -19.74
N ALA A 457 8.54 -1.76 -20.06
CA ALA A 457 9.84 -1.13 -19.85
C ALA A 457 10.02 0.14 -20.70
N PHE A 458 9.57 0.14 -21.95
CA PHE A 458 9.63 1.31 -22.81
C PHE A 458 8.79 2.46 -22.26
N PHE A 459 7.52 2.19 -21.90
CA PHE A 459 6.66 3.19 -21.29
C PHE A 459 7.24 3.73 -19.96
N ASN A 460 7.67 2.85 -19.06
CA ASN A 460 8.18 3.25 -17.75
C ASN A 460 9.47 4.09 -17.83
N ASN A 461 10.32 3.85 -18.83
CA ASN A 461 11.53 4.64 -19.07
C ASN A 461 11.23 6.01 -19.70
N ASN A 462 10.05 6.17 -20.31
CA ASN A 462 9.61 7.36 -21.06
C ASN A 462 8.27 7.89 -20.50
N ALA A 463 8.02 7.73 -19.20
CA ALA A 463 6.70 8.03 -18.59
C ALA A 463 6.31 9.52 -18.60
N GLY A 464 7.28 10.41 -18.87
CA GLY A 464 7.02 11.84 -19.12
C GLY A 464 6.53 12.14 -20.53
N ASP A 465 6.58 11.15 -21.43
CA ASP A 465 6.39 11.34 -22.86
C ASP A 465 5.03 10.85 -23.34
N PHE A 466 4.32 10.09 -22.50
CA PHE A 466 3.03 9.47 -22.78
C PHE A 466 2.08 9.59 -21.58
N TYR A 467 0.76 9.71 -21.82
CA TYR A 467 -0.28 9.69 -20.80
C TYR A 467 -0.59 8.28 -20.31
N VAL A 468 -0.62 7.31 -21.23
CA VAL A 468 -1.00 5.91 -20.97
C VAL A 468 -0.10 4.93 -21.72
N PRO A 469 0.08 3.68 -21.22
CA PRO A 469 0.93 2.69 -21.89
C PRO A 469 0.56 2.38 -23.34
N TYR A 470 -0.75 2.43 -23.65
CA TYR A 470 -1.27 2.20 -24.99
C TYR A 470 -0.72 3.19 -26.02
N GLN A 471 -0.54 4.45 -25.60
CA GLN A 471 0.04 5.51 -26.41
C GLN A 471 1.48 5.19 -26.87
N ALA A 472 2.22 4.45 -26.06
CA ALA A 472 3.61 4.10 -26.33
C ALA A 472 3.77 2.92 -27.31
N LEU A 473 2.68 2.42 -27.91
CA LEU A 473 2.73 1.32 -28.86
C LEU A 473 3.32 1.73 -30.21
N ASN A 474 2.94 2.89 -30.74
CA ASN A 474 3.48 3.46 -31.98
C ASN A 474 3.02 4.92 -32.14
N PRO A 475 3.58 5.69 -33.10
CA PRO A 475 3.16 7.07 -33.39
C PRO A 475 1.67 7.25 -33.69
N LYS A 476 1.00 6.23 -34.26
CA LYS A 476 -0.41 6.30 -34.63
C LYS A 476 -1.30 6.37 -33.39
N GLU A 477 -1.08 5.48 -32.43
CA GLU A 477 -1.77 5.52 -31.14
C GLU A 477 -1.40 6.78 -30.34
N ASP A 478 -0.15 7.24 -30.46
CA ASP A 478 0.29 8.46 -29.79
C ASP A 478 -0.38 9.72 -30.27
N PHE A 479 -0.53 9.87 -31.57
CA PHE A 479 -1.30 10.96 -32.15
C PHE A 479 -2.77 10.90 -31.70
N ALA A 480 -3.43 9.75 -31.84
CA ALA A 480 -4.85 9.61 -31.54
C ALA A 480 -5.19 9.90 -30.07
N VAL A 481 -4.40 9.39 -29.12
CA VAL A 481 -4.57 9.69 -27.68
C VAL A 481 -4.24 11.17 -27.38
N THR A 482 -3.20 11.73 -28.00
CA THR A 482 -2.89 13.16 -27.86
C THR A 482 -4.01 14.03 -28.41
N PHE A 483 -4.64 13.61 -29.51
CA PHE A 483 -5.78 14.28 -30.12
C PHE A 483 -6.99 14.28 -29.20
N VAL A 484 -7.31 13.15 -28.57
CA VAL A 484 -8.34 13.10 -27.52
C VAL A 484 -8.05 14.13 -26.43
N ALA A 485 -6.83 14.15 -25.88
CA ALA A 485 -6.45 15.11 -24.84
C ALA A 485 -6.54 16.58 -25.32
N PHE A 486 -6.13 16.86 -26.57
CA PHE A 486 -6.27 18.20 -27.16
C PHE A 486 -7.73 18.66 -27.23
N ILE A 487 -8.64 17.77 -27.64
CA ILE A 487 -10.07 18.09 -27.72
C ILE A 487 -10.69 18.21 -26.32
N THR A 488 -10.48 17.23 -25.45
CA THR A 488 -11.26 17.06 -24.21
C THR A 488 -10.65 17.70 -22.97
N ASP A 489 -9.44 18.25 -23.05
CA ASP A 489 -8.80 18.99 -21.97
C ASP A 489 -8.50 20.44 -22.33
N ARG A 490 -8.21 21.24 -21.30
CA ARG A 490 -7.60 22.56 -21.49
C ARG A 490 -6.13 22.39 -21.81
N ILE A 491 -5.57 23.39 -22.48
CA ILE A 491 -4.14 23.43 -22.76
C ILE A 491 -3.30 23.21 -21.47
N PRO A 492 -2.39 22.22 -21.44
CA PRO A 492 -1.58 21.92 -20.27
C PRO A 492 -0.77 23.13 -19.79
N GLN A 493 -0.73 23.33 -18.46
CA GLN A 493 -0.01 24.42 -17.80
C GLN A 493 1.30 23.91 -17.20
N GLY A 494 2.44 24.55 -17.50
CA GLY A 494 3.76 24.20 -16.93
C GLY A 494 4.82 23.85 -17.97
N GLU A 495 6.06 23.67 -17.53
CA GLU A 495 7.21 23.39 -18.42
C GLU A 495 7.54 21.89 -18.48
N GLY A 496 7.77 21.39 -19.70
CA GLY A 496 8.84 20.43 -20.00
C GLY A 496 8.51 18.96 -20.25
N GLN A 497 7.29 18.46 -20.02
CA GLN A 497 6.98 17.05 -20.35
C GLN A 497 6.54 16.91 -21.81
N LEU A 498 7.10 15.93 -22.52
CA LEU A 498 6.87 15.78 -23.96
C LEU A 498 5.39 15.48 -24.27
N LYS A 499 4.67 14.76 -23.41
CA LYS A 499 3.21 14.57 -23.57
C LYS A 499 2.41 15.89 -23.56
N ASP A 500 2.84 16.87 -22.77
CA ASP A 500 2.20 18.19 -22.70
C ASP A 500 2.58 19.04 -23.92
N VAL A 501 3.83 18.91 -24.38
CA VAL A 501 4.32 19.53 -25.62
C VAL A 501 3.52 19.06 -26.83
N LYS A 502 3.27 17.74 -26.96
CA LYS A 502 2.49 17.18 -28.07
C LYS A 502 1.09 17.80 -28.16
N VAL A 503 0.39 17.93 -27.03
CA VAL A 503 -0.93 18.60 -26.97
C VAL A 503 -0.82 20.08 -27.35
N ARG A 504 0.20 20.78 -26.86
CA ARG A 504 0.43 22.20 -27.19
C ARG A 504 0.75 22.40 -28.67
N ALA A 505 1.45 21.47 -29.31
CA ALA A 505 1.80 21.55 -30.72
C ALA A 505 0.57 21.55 -31.63
N PHE A 506 -0.57 20.97 -31.21
CA PHE A 506 -1.81 21.03 -32.00
C PHE A 506 -2.42 22.45 -32.05
N TYR A 507 -2.01 23.36 -31.16
CA TYR A 507 -2.38 24.78 -31.26
C TYR A 507 -1.54 25.56 -32.29
N GLU A 508 -0.49 24.96 -32.86
CA GLU A 508 0.30 25.56 -33.94
C GLU A 508 -0.43 25.50 -35.30
N ASP A 509 -1.47 24.66 -35.41
CA ASP A 509 -2.31 24.52 -36.60
C ASP A 509 -3.68 25.18 -36.39
N PRO A 510 -3.96 26.33 -37.04
CA PRO A 510 -5.25 26.99 -37.00
C PRO A 510 -6.45 26.10 -37.40
N ASP A 511 -6.25 25.14 -38.31
CA ASP A 511 -7.31 24.24 -38.77
C ASP A 511 -7.72 23.24 -37.67
N LEU A 512 -6.73 22.68 -36.95
CA LEU A 512 -7.00 21.83 -35.79
C LEU A 512 -7.66 22.59 -34.64
N VAL A 513 -7.29 23.86 -34.45
CA VAL A 513 -7.91 24.71 -33.43
C VAL A 513 -9.37 25.03 -33.78
N ALA A 514 -9.70 25.28 -35.05
CA ALA A 514 -11.08 25.41 -35.51
C ALA A 514 -11.86 24.11 -35.27
N LEU A 515 -11.30 22.97 -35.70
CA LEU A 515 -11.90 21.66 -35.54
C LEU A 515 -12.19 21.31 -34.07
N ARG A 516 -11.30 21.69 -33.14
CA ARG A 516 -11.55 21.56 -31.70
C ARG A 516 -12.79 22.31 -31.26
N VAL A 517 -13.00 23.52 -31.78
CA VAL A 517 -14.19 24.32 -31.45
C VAL A 517 -15.44 23.63 -31.99
N ASP A 518 -15.43 23.20 -33.25
CA ASP A 518 -16.57 22.53 -33.88
C ASP A 518 -16.96 21.26 -33.12
N ILE A 519 -15.99 20.39 -32.79
CA ILE A 519 -16.25 19.14 -32.05
C ILE A 519 -16.85 19.43 -30.68
N LEU A 520 -16.30 20.41 -29.93
CA LEU A 520 -16.81 20.76 -28.60
C LEU A 520 -18.18 21.44 -28.65
N GLU A 521 -18.44 22.26 -29.66
CA GLU A 521 -19.75 22.88 -29.88
C GLU A 521 -20.81 21.82 -30.20
N ASN A 522 -20.51 20.93 -31.14
CA ASN A 522 -21.37 19.83 -31.53
C ASN A 522 -21.68 18.90 -30.36
N LEU A 523 -20.65 18.50 -29.61
CA LEU A 523 -20.81 17.63 -28.44
C LEU A 523 -21.68 18.30 -27.35
N LEU A 524 -21.49 19.60 -27.12
CA LEU A 524 -22.31 20.39 -26.20
C LEU A 524 -23.76 20.51 -26.68
N ALA A 525 -24.00 20.74 -27.97
CA ALA A 525 -25.32 20.81 -28.55
C ALA A 525 -26.06 19.47 -28.43
N TYR A 526 -25.38 18.37 -28.77
CA TYR A 526 -25.90 17.01 -28.67
C TYR A 526 -26.31 16.66 -27.22
N GLU A 527 -25.45 16.95 -26.24
CA GLU A 527 -25.77 16.68 -24.83
C GLU A 527 -26.89 17.58 -24.28
N LYS A 528 -27.01 18.83 -24.78
CA LYS A 528 -28.12 19.73 -24.44
C LYS A 528 -29.45 19.21 -24.96
N GLU A 529 -29.49 18.74 -26.21
CA GLU A 529 -30.69 18.16 -26.83
C GLU A 529 -31.13 16.90 -26.08
N ARG A 530 -30.21 15.94 -25.87
CA ARG A 530 -30.46 14.72 -25.11
C ARG A 530 -30.99 15.00 -23.69
N ALA A 531 -30.34 15.93 -22.96
CA ALA A 531 -30.78 16.30 -21.62
C ALA A 531 -32.17 16.95 -21.60
N SER A 532 -32.60 17.57 -22.71
CA SER A 532 -33.94 18.13 -22.86
C SER A 532 -35.01 17.08 -23.18
N ASP A 533 -34.65 16.02 -23.91
CA ASP A 533 -35.55 14.91 -24.23
C ASP A 533 -35.80 13.97 -23.03
N GLU A 534 -34.85 13.91 -22.09
CA GLU A 534 -34.97 13.12 -20.86
C GLU A 534 -35.70 13.83 -19.70
N ALA A 535 -35.94 15.15 -19.81
CA ALA A 535 -36.56 15.98 -18.78
C ALA A 535 -38.09 16.07 -18.92
#